data_AF-A0A7X0LGS9-F1
#
_entry.id   AF-A0A7X0LGS9-F1
#
_cell.length_a   1.000
_cell.length_b   1.000
_cell.length_c   1.000
_cell.angle_alpha   90.00
_cell.angle_beta   90.00
_cell.angle_gamma   90.00
#
_symmetry.space_group_name_H-M   'P 1'
#
loop_
_entity.id
_entity.type
_entity.pdbx_description
1 polymer ?
#
loop_
_entity_poly.entity_id
_entity_poly.type
_entity_poly.pdbx_seq_one_letter_code
_entity_poly.pdbx_strand_id
1 'polypeptide(L)'
;MRKFKTLAMIGLLAACKPAAEKAPADADPAAPQMPEAKADGPNAATTAVGLDGEGLRFIDKTSGRTSLLAFGVPRVQAEAALANVAGKEDDRSANAECGAGAMEFTRYDAMTLNFQDGKFVGWFLGNEPGADSYSTMSGIAVGTTRTEAEESVPIVDLEDSTLGEEFSIGTGDRVIGGIFAPPDAAKIDALFAGTNCFFR
;
A
#
# COMPACT_ATOMS: atom_id res chain seq x y z
N MET A 1 8.51 -78.28 -45.19
CA MET A 1 7.13 -78.45 -44.69
C MET A 1 7.17 -79.17 -43.34
N ARG A 2 6.28 -78.79 -42.40
CA ARG A 2 6.11 -79.27 -41.00
C ARG A 2 7.18 -78.81 -39.99
N LYS A 3 6.87 -78.44 -38.75
CA LYS A 3 5.70 -77.83 -38.05
C LYS A 3 6.20 -77.62 -36.60
N PHE A 4 5.83 -76.49 -36.00
CA PHE A 4 5.93 -76.04 -34.59
C PHE A 4 6.07 -77.12 -33.48
N LYS A 5 6.75 -76.76 -32.36
CA LYS A 5 6.14 -76.57 -31.02
C LYS A 5 7.11 -75.92 -30.01
N THR A 6 6.54 -75.04 -29.19
CA THR A 6 7.09 -74.21 -28.10
C THR A 6 7.18 -74.95 -26.75
N LEU A 7 8.13 -74.59 -25.89
CA LEU A 7 8.05 -74.63 -24.41
C LEU A 7 9.21 -73.78 -23.82
N ALA A 8 8.97 -72.53 -23.40
CA ALA A 8 8.71 -72.08 -22.02
C ALA A 8 9.79 -72.48 -20.99
N MET A 9 10.61 -71.50 -20.56
CA MET A 9 11.56 -71.62 -19.45
C MET A 9 11.33 -70.48 -18.46
N ILE A 10 11.07 -70.86 -17.21
CA ILE A 10 10.87 -70.00 -16.05
C ILE A 10 12.25 -69.60 -15.50
N GLY A 11 12.50 -68.30 -15.31
CA GLY A 11 13.71 -67.77 -14.68
C GLY A 11 13.35 -66.81 -13.54
N LEU A 12 13.83 -67.14 -12.33
CA LEU A 12 13.71 -66.39 -11.08
C LEU A 12 14.21 -64.94 -11.23
N LEU A 13 13.43 -63.97 -10.75
CA LEU A 13 13.89 -62.60 -10.47
C LEU A 13 13.97 -62.39 -8.96
N ALA A 14 15.19 -62.55 -8.44
CA ALA A 14 15.58 -62.12 -7.10
C ALA A 14 15.75 -60.59 -7.07
N ALA A 15 15.38 -60.01 -5.93
CA ALA A 15 15.27 -58.59 -5.68
C ALA A 15 16.61 -57.83 -5.65
N CYS A 16 16.65 -56.65 -6.28
CA CYS A 16 17.50 -55.53 -5.89
C CYS A 16 16.70 -54.23 -6.09
N LYS A 17 16.33 -53.58 -4.98
CA LYS A 17 15.80 -52.21 -4.98
C LYS A 17 16.96 -51.24 -5.24
N PRO A 18 16.88 -50.35 -6.24
CA PRO A 18 17.66 -49.11 -6.20
C PRO A 18 16.97 -48.17 -5.20
N ALA A 19 17.73 -47.65 -4.24
CA ALA A 19 17.29 -46.50 -3.44
C ALA A 19 17.10 -45.31 -4.40
N ALA A 20 15.92 -44.71 -4.38
CA ALA A 20 15.66 -43.49 -5.11
C ALA A 20 16.30 -42.33 -4.33
N GLU A 21 17.51 -41.95 -4.70
CA GLU A 21 17.97 -40.57 -4.49
C GLU A 21 17.10 -39.67 -5.35
N LYS A 22 16.28 -38.84 -4.70
CA LYS A 22 15.55 -37.74 -5.35
C LYS A 22 15.88 -36.44 -4.65
N ALA A 23 16.75 -35.71 -5.35
CA ALA A 23 16.93 -34.27 -5.52
C ALA A 23 16.70 -33.33 -4.33
N PRO A 24 17.61 -32.35 -4.09
CA PRO A 24 17.32 -31.23 -3.23
C PRO A 24 16.08 -30.51 -3.78
N ALA A 25 15.13 -30.21 -2.89
CA ALA A 25 14.00 -29.36 -3.22
C ALA A 25 14.56 -28.02 -3.71
N ASP A 26 14.22 -27.65 -4.94
CA ASP A 26 14.47 -26.31 -5.46
C ASP A 26 13.90 -25.32 -4.45
N ALA A 27 14.77 -24.48 -3.90
CA ALA A 27 14.34 -23.36 -3.08
C ALA A 27 13.48 -22.46 -3.97
N ASP A 28 12.23 -22.23 -3.55
CA ASP A 28 11.35 -21.26 -4.17
C ASP A 28 12.13 -19.94 -4.33
N PRO A 29 12.08 -19.26 -5.50
CA PRO A 29 12.76 -17.99 -5.66
C PRO A 29 12.28 -17.05 -4.56
N ALA A 30 13.18 -16.70 -3.63
CA ALA A 30 12.87 -15.74 -2.59
C ALA A 30 12.40 -14.46 -3.29
N ALA A 31 11.16 -14.05 -3.02
CA ALA A 31 10.67 -12.75 -3.47
C ALA A 31 11.69 -11.69 -3.04
N PRO A 32 12.03 -10.71 -3.90
CA PRO A 32 12.91 -9.62 -3.52
C PRO A 32 12.41 -9.02 -2.21
N GLN A 33 13.27 -8.93 -1.21
CA GLN A 33 12.91 -8.29 0.06
C GLN A 33 12.53 -6.84 -0.25
N MET A 34 11.28 -6.48 0.02
CA MET A 34 10.86 -5.08 -0.09
C MET A 34 11.70 -4.25 0.89
N PRO A 35 12.23 -3.09 0.48
CA PRO A 35 12.96 -2.22 1.39
C PRO A 35 12.11 -1.88 2.62
N GLU A 36 12.73 -1.91 3.80
CA GLU A 36 12.09 -1.43 5.02
C GLU A 36 11.83 0.08 4.93
N ALA A 37 10.76 0.55 5.59
CA ALA A 37 10.46 1.97 5.68
C ALA A 37 11.54 2.70 6.47
N LYS A 38 11.86 3.93 6.05
CA LYS A 38 13.00 4.67 6.59
C LYS A 38 12.65 5.37 7.88
N ALA A 39 11.58 6.17 7.84
CA ALA A 39 11.14 7.04 8.94
C ALA A 39 12.33 7.69 9.70
N ASP A 40 13.33 8.18 8.95
CA ASP A 40 14.63 8.62 9.47
C ASP A 40 14.75 10.15 9.52
N GLY A 41 13.63 10.86 9.36
CA GLY A 41 13.56 12.31 9.48
C GLY A 41 13.93 12.80 10.89
N PRO A 42 14.46 14.04 11.02
CA PRO A 42 14.93 14.60 12.29
C PRO A 42 13.88 14.61 13.41
N ASN A 43 12.58 14.61 13.05
CA ASN A 43 11.45 14.65 13.97
C ASN A 43 10.64 13.34 14.01
N ALA A 44 11.11 12.25 13.40
CA ALA A 44 10.39 10.98 13.35
C ALA A 44 9.97 10.47 14.75
N ALA A 45 10.87 10.60 15.73
CA ALA A 45 10.63 10.16 17.10
C ALA A 45 9.62 11.04 17.86
N THR A 46 9.50 12.32 17.51
CA THR A 46 8.75 13.32 18.29
C THR A 46 7.48 13.81 17.62
N THR A 47 7.30 13.52 16.33
CA THR A 47 6.16 13.97 15.54
C THR A 47 5.45 12.78 14.89
N ALA A 48 4.13 12.75 14.96
CA ALA A 48 3.29 11.84 14.19
C ALA A 48 2.65 12.59 13.02
N VAL A 49 2.30 11.87 11.95
CA VAL A 49 1.57 12.42 10.80
C VAL A 49 0.17 11.81 10.76
N GLY A 50 -0.82 12.68 10.86
CA GLY A 50 -2.24 12.36 10.75
C GLY A 50 -2.77 12.61 9.34
N LEU A 51 -3.56 11.67 8.84
CA LEU A 51 -4.30 11.78 7.58
C LEU A 51 -5.53 12.67 7.77
N ASP A 52 -5.67 13.71 6.95
CA ASP A 52 -6.80 14.65 7.00
C ASP A 52 -7.31 14.93 5.58
N GLY A 53 -8.63 15.11 5.44
CA GLY A 53 -9.25 15.42 4.15
C GLY A 53 -8.82 16.78 3.57
N GLU A 54 -8.19 17.66 4.36
CA GLU A 54 -7.67 18.95 3.92
C GLU A 54 -6.15 18.97 3.71
N GLY A 55 -5.44 17.85 3.94
CA GLY A 55 -3.99 17.80 3.88
C GLY A 55 -3.37 16.80 4.86
N LEU A 56 -2.26 17.16 5.50
CA LEU A 56 -1.62 16.34 6.53
C LEU A 56 -1.53 17.08 7.85
N ARG A 57 -1.88 16.40 8.95
CA ARG A 57 -1.70 16.95 10.30
C ARG A 57 -0.38 16.49 10.89
N PHE A 58 0.39 17.41 11.44
CA PHE A 58 1.59 17.08 12.21
C PHE A 58 1.25 17.23 13.70
N ILE A 59 1.47 16.16 14.46
CA ILE A 59 1.14 16.07 15.88
C ILE A 59 2.43 15.91 16.68
N ASP A 60 2.70 16.87 17.54
CA ASP A 60 3.77 16.77 18.53
C ASP A 60 3.40 15.69 19.56
N LYS A 61 4.15 14.60 19.60
CA LYS A 61 3.84 13.41 20.43
C LYS A 61 3.93 13.69 21.94
N THR A 62 4.60 14.76 22.35
CA THR A 62 4.77 15.12 23.77
C THR A 62 3.65 16.04 24.26
N SER A 63 3.32 17.06 23.48
CA SER A 63 2.37 18.11 23.86
C SER A 63 0.96 17.87 23.30
N GLY A 64 0.80 17.00 22.30
CA GLY A 64 -0.45 16.80 21.57
C GLY A 64 -0.84 17.96 20.65
N ARG A 65 0.01 18.99 20.53
CA ARG A 65 -0.23 20.15 19.67
C ARG A 65 -0.24 19.70 18.21
N THR A 66 -1.25 20.15 17.47
CA THR A 66 -1.41 19.82 16.05
C THR A 66 -1.19 21.04 15.16
N SER A 67 -0.70 20.79 13.96
CA SER A 67 -0.62 21.77 12.87
C SER A 67 -1.06 21.13 11.57
N LEU A 68 -1.65 21.92 10.66
CA LEU A 68 -2.15 21.43 9.37
C LEU A 68 -1.22 21.93 8.25
N LEU A 69 -0.65 20.99 7.49
CA LEU A 69 -0.13 21.24 6.16
C LEU A 69 -1.30 21.12 5.18
N ALA A 70 -1.97 22.25 4.95
CA ALA A 70 -3.17 22.29 4.13
C ALA A 70 -2.85 22.13 2.64
N PHE A 71 -3.81 21.66 1.86
CA PHE A 71 -3.76 21.78 0.41
C PHE A 71 -3.58 23.24 -0.04
N GLY A 72 -2.92 23.43 -1.17
CA GLY A 72 -2.55 24.72 -1.76
C GLY A 72 -1.18 25.24 -1.35
N VAL A 73 -0.51 24.65 -0.36
CA VAL A 73 0.86 25.02 0.02
C VAL A 73 1.85 24.71 -1.10
N PRO A 74 2.95 25.49 -1.25
CA PRO A 74 3.97 25.21 -2.25
C PRO A 74 4.63 23.84 -2.05
N ARG A 75 4.96 23.15 -3.15
CA ARG A 75 5.60 21.82 -3.16
C ARG A 75 6.81 21.74 -2.24
N VAL A 76 7.73 22.70 -2.34
CA VAL A 76 8.94 22.75 -1.51
C VAL A 76 8.61 22.79 -0.02
N GLN A 77 7.54 23.47 0.38
CA GLN A 77 7.11 23.52 1.77
C GLN A 77 6.51 22.19 2.22
N ALA A 78 5.69 21.55 1.38
CA ALA A 78 5.10 20.25 1.69
C ALA A 78 6.15 19.14 1.81
N GLU A 79 7.07 19.07 0.86
CA GLU A 79 8.19 18.13 0.87
C GLU A 79 9.07 18.34 2.11
N ALA A 80 9.42 19.59 2.43
CA ALA A 80 10.21 19.89 3.63
C ALA A 80 9.48 19.50 4.91
N ALA A 81 8.17 19.74 4.99
CA ALA A 81 7.36 19.38 6.15
C ALA A 81 7.32 17.86 6.36
N LEU A 82 7.00 17.09 5.31
CA LEU A 82 6.95 15.63 5.42
C LEU A 82 8.35 15.03 5.63
N ALA A 83 9.38 15.54 4.96
CA ALA A 83 10.76 15.04 5.10
C ALA A 83 11.31 15.20 6.52
N ASN A 84 10.83 16.17 7.30
CA ASN A 84 11.19 16.27 8.72
C ASN A 84 10.76 15.04 9.53
N VAL A 85 9.77 14.27 9.07
CA VAL A 85 9.26 13.08 9.75
C VAL A 85 9.64 11.81 8.97
N ALA A 86 9.29 11.75 7.69
CA ALA A 86 9.48 10.57 6.86
C ALA A 86 10.91 10.38 6.37
N GLY A 87 11.74 11.44 6.39
CA GLY A 87 13.10 11.41 5.87
C GLY A 87 13.20 11.86 4.42
N LYS A 88 14.20 11.37 3.70
CA LYS A 88 14.41 11.74 2.29
C LYS A 88 13.35 11.10 1.39
N GLU A 89 12.92 11.80 0.34
CA GLU A 89 12.05 11.22 -0.67
C GLU A 89 12.72 10.08 -1.46
N ASP A 90 11.91 9.13 -1.88
CA ASP A 90 12.32 8.00 -2.72
C ASP A 90 12.38 8.36 -4.19
N ASP A 91 11.35 9.06 -4.65
CA ASP A 91 11.18 9.39 -6.05
C ASP A 91 10.39 10.70 -6.22
N ARG A 92 10.61 11.32 -7.38
CA ARG A 92 9.80 12.41 -7.92
C ARG A 92 9.42 12.06 -9.35
N SER A 93 8.13 12.04 -9.63
CA SER A 93 7.60 11.71 -10.96
C SER A 93 6.52 12.71 -11.39
N ALA A 94 6.09 12.60 -12.65
CA ALA A 94 5.03 13.42 -13.20
C ALA A 94 4.21 12.61 -14.22
N ASN A 95 2.92 12.94 -14.34
CA ASN A 95 2.02 12.37 -15.33
C ASN A 95 1.16 13.47 -15.96
N ALA A 96 1.27 13.64 -17.27
CA ALA A 96 0.51 14.62 -18.03
C ALA A 96 -0.90 14.15 -18.43
N GLU A 97 -1.20 12.86 -18.25
CA GLU A 97 -2.42 12.21 -18.74
C GLU A 97 -3.42 11.88 -17.62
N CYS A 98 -3.24 12.45 -16.43
CA CYS A 98 -4.23 12.32 -15.36
C CYS A 98 -5.53 13.03 -15.75
N GLY A 99 -6.68 12.42 -15.45
CA GLY A 99 -7.99 13.03 -15.73
C GLY A 99 -8.21 14.39 -15.05
N ALA A 100 -7.49 14.66 -13.97
CA ALA A 100 -7.49 15.94 -13.26
C ALA A 100 -6.55 17.01 -13.89
N GLY A 101 -5.88 16.71 -15.00
CA GLY A 101 -4.83 17.53 -15.61
C GLY A 101 -3.43 17.09 -15.20
N ALA A 102 -2.38 17.72 -15.75
CA ALA A 102 -1.00 17.33 -15.46
C ALA A 102 -0.67 17.39 -13.96
N MET A 103 -0.09 16.31 -13.43
CA MET A 103 0.25 16.18 -12.02
C MET A 103 1.72 15.81 -11.82
N GLU A 104 2.26 16.19 -10.67
CA GLU A 104 3.56 15.78 -10.18
C GLU A 104 3.41 15.05 -8.84
N PHE A 105 4.36 14.16 -8.54
CA PHE A 105 4.32 13.32 -7.35
C PHE A 105 5.67 13.31 -6.65
N THR A 106 5.64 13.19 -5.32
CA THR A 106 6.83 12.91 -4.51
C THR A 106 6.49 11.79 -3.54
N ARG A 107 7.31 10.73 -3.54
CA ARG A 107 7.05 9.50 -2.75
C ARG A 107 7.98 9.39 -1.55
N TYR A 108 7.43 8.96 -0.42
CA TYR A 108 8.10 8.64 0.85
C TYR A 108 7.55 7.32 1.37
N ASP A 109 8.25 6.23 1.12
CA ASP A 109 7.81 4.86 1.42
C ASP A 109 6.37 4.65 0.89
N ALA A 110 5.37 4.36 1.74
CA ALA A 110 3.96 4.20 1.34
C ALA A 110 3.21 5.51 1.01
N MET A 111 3.72 6.67 1.42
CA MET A 111 3.07 7.97 1.26
C MET A 111 3.47 8.61 -0.07
N THR A 112 2.49 9.05 -0.85
CA THR A 112 2.69 9.86 -2.05
C THR A 112 2.01 11.21 -1.87
N LEU A 113 2.79 12.29 -2.02
CA LEU A 113 2.27 13.65 -2.11
C LEU A 113 1.99 13.99 -3.56
N ASN A 114 0.81 14.54 -3.83
CA ASN A 114 0.34 14.91 -5.16
C ASN A 114 0.39 16.42 -5.34
N PHE A 115 0.84 16.87 -6.50
CA PHE A 115 1.02 18.28 -6.82
C PHE A 115 0.41 18.65 -8.17
N GLN A 116 -0.13 19.87 -8.22
CA GLN A 116 -0.53 20.55 -9.45
C GLN A 116 -0.14 22.02 -9.35
N ASP A 117 0.37 22.59 -10.44
CA ASP A 117 0.82 23.99 -10.49
C ASP A 117 1.80 24.36 -9.35
N GLY A 118 2.66 23.41 -8.98
CA GLY A 118 3.64 23.56 -7.89
C GLY A 118 3.02 23.62 -6.48
N LYS A 119 1.76 23.21 -6.31
CA LYS A 119 1.04 23.21 -5.03
C LYS A 119 0.66 21.80 -4.61
N PHE A 120 0.70 21.52 -3.31
CA PHE A 120 0.21 20.29 -2.72
C PHE A 120 -1.32 20.23 -2.84
N VAL A 121 -1.85 19.23 -3.54
CA VAL A 121 -3.29 19.13 -3.84
C VAL A 121 -3.95 17.85 -3.37
N GLY A 122 -3.16 16.87 -2.94
CA GLY A 122 -3.68 15.59 -2.49
C GLY A 122 -2.58 14.70 -1.96
N TRP A 123 -2.98 13.61 -1.32
CA TRP A 123 -2.08 12.56 -0.86
C TRP A 123 -2.72 11.19 -1.09
N PHE A 124 -1.86 10.19 -1.25
CA PHE A 124 -2.21 8.78 -1.35
C PHE A 124 -1.33 7.97 -0.39
N LEU A 125 -1.92 7.02 0.30
CA LEU A 125 -1.25 6.07 1.18
C LEU A 125 -1.62 4.66 0.74
N GLY A 126 -0.65 3.89 0.25
CA GLY A 126 -0.83 2.50 -0.16
C GLY A 126 -0.45 1.50 0.93
N ASN A 127 -0.81 0.23 0.74
CA ASN A 127 -0.41 -0.89 1.59
C ASN A 127 1.00 -1.38 1.28
N GLU A 128 1.96 -0.53 1.61
CA GLU A 128 3.39 -0.73 1.41
C GLU A 128 4.14 -0.47 2.73
N PRO A 129 5.43 -0.85 2.85
CA PRO A 129 6.22 -0.51 4.03
C PRO A 129 6.08 0.98 4.40
N GLY A 130 5.88 1.26 5.70
CA GLY A 130 5.75 2.62 6.23
C GLY A 130 4.31 3.13 6.33
N ALA A 131 3.32 2.39 5.82
CA ALA A 131 1.92 2.76 5.93
C ALA A 131 1.42 2.83 7.39
N ASP A 132 1.98 2.01 8.27
CA ASP A 132 1.72 1.94 9.71
C ASP A 132 2.14 3.21 10.48
N SER A 133 2.93 4.08 9.86
CA SER A 133 3.33 5.37 10.43
C SER A 133 2.23 6.44 10.34
N TYR A 134 1.13 6.15 9.64
CA TYR A 134 0.07 7.10 9.35
C TYR A 134 -1.30 6.57 9.78
N SER A 135 -2.12 7.46 10.33
CA SER A 135 -3.53 7.19 10.61
C SER A 135 -4.32 8.49 10.60
N THR A 136 -5.63 8.40 10.42
CA THR A 136 -6.53 9.53 10.70
C THR A 136 -6.55 9.84 12.20
N MET A 137 -7.03 11.04 12.58
CA MET A 137 -7.20 11.39 13.99
C MET A 137 -8.20 10.49 14.73
N SER A 138 -9.07 9.78 14.00
CA SER A 138 -10.00 8.78 14.52
C SER A 138 -9.43 7.35 14.52
N GLY A 139 -8.14 7.17 14.19
CA GLY A 139 -7.45 5.87 14.26
C GLY A 139 -7.62 4.98 13.03
N ILE A 140 -8.31 5.44 11.98
CA ILE A 140 -8.40 4.71 10.71
C ILE A 140 -7.03 4.74 10.01
N ALA A 141 -6.51 3.57 9.66
CA ALA A 141 -5.24 3.40 8.94
C ALA A 141 -5.37 2.29 7.89
N VAL A 142 -4.35 2.18 7.02
CA VAL A 142 -4.18 0.97 6.21
C VAL A 142 -4.06 -0.23 7.16
N GLY A 143 -4.79 -1.31 6.85
CA GLY A 143 -4.87 -2.49 7.71
C GLY A 143 -6.06 -2.53 8.66
N THR A 144 -6.75 -1.40 8.91
CA THR A 144 -7.99 -1.37 9.70
C THR A 144 -9.09 -2.14 8.97
N THR A 145 -9.83 -3.00 9.69
CA THR A 145 -10.96 -3.73 9.09
C THR A 145 -12.17 -2.80 8.89
N ARG A 146 -13.06 -3.15 7.95
CA ARG A 146 -14.32 -2.42 7.75
C ARG A 146 -15.11 -2.25 9.05
N THR A 147 -15.29 -3.33 9.80
CA THR A 147 -16.03 -3.31 11.07
C THR A 147 -15.39 -2.39 12.11
N GLU A 148 -14.07 -2.44 12.30
CA GLU A 148 -13.36 -1.51 13.21
C GLU A 148 -13.48 -0.06 12.75
N ALA A 149 -13.47 0.19 11.45
CA ALA A 149 -13.62 1.53 10.91
C ALA A 149 -15.03 2.10 11.14
N GLU A 150 -16.07 1.27 10.96
CA GLU A 150 -17.48 1.63 11.23
C GLU A 150 -17.76 1.96 12.71
N GLU A 151 -16.98 1.40 13.65
CA GLU A 151 -17.05 1.77 15.06
C GLU A 151 -16.52 3.18 15.34
N SER A 152 -15.66 3.70 14.46
CA SER A 152 -14.96 4.97 14.67
C SER A 152 -15.58 6.12 13.88
N VAL A 153 -16.00 5.86 12.63
CA VAL A 153 -16.54 6.89 11.72
C VAL A 153 -17.63 6.30 10.81
N PRO A 154 -18.61 7.12 10.38
CA PRO A 154 -19.54 6.71 9.33
C PRO A 154 -18.78 6.47 8.01
N ILE A 155 -19.00 5.29 7.42
CA ILE A 155 -18.48 4.92 6.12
C ILE A 155 -19.59 5.07 5.08
N VAL A 156 -19.25 5.65 3.94
CA VAL A 156 -20.13 5.73 2.77
C VAL A 156 -19.45 4.96 1.64
N ASP A 157 -20.03 3.83 1.26
CA ASP A 157 -19.58 3.03 0.12
C ASP A 157 -19.82 3.78 -1.20
N LEU A 158 -18.86 3.68 -2.12
CA LEU A 158 -18.98 4.19 -3.48
C LEU A 158 -19.32 3.02 -4.41
N GLU A 159 -20.57 2.97 -4.84
CA GLU A 159 -21.04 1.97 -5.81
C GLU A 159 -20.37 2.17 -7.18
N ASP A 160 -20.20 1.06 -7.92
CA ASP A 160 -19.65 1.03 -9.28
C ASP A 160 -18.23 1.61 -9.46
N SER A 161 -17.40 1.61 -8.41
CA SER A 161 -16.00 2.04 -8.53
C SER A 161 -15.16 1.08 -9.38
N THR A 162 -14.33 1.65 -10.26
CA THR A 162 -13.34 0.92 -11.05
C THR A 162 -12.07 0.59 -10.26
N LEU A 163 -11.94 1.12 -9.05
CA LEU A 163 -10.78 0.95 -8.16
C LEU A 163 -10.95 -0.19 -7.15
N GLY A 164 -12.09 -0.89 -7.18
CA GLY A 164 -12.43 -1.95 -6.23
C GLY A 164 -13.51 -1.51 -5.26
N GLU A 165 -13.48 -2.04 -4.03
CA GLU A 165 -14.42 -1.67 -2.97
C GLU A 165 -14.04 -0.32 -2.36
N GLU A 166 -14.40 0.77 -3.05
CA GLU A 166 -14.13 2.14 -2.64
C GLU A 166 -15.14 2.63 -1.60
N PHE A 167 -14.66 3.42 -0.64
CA PHE A 167 -15.48 4.08 0.36
C PHE A 167 -14.97 5.48 0.65
N SER A 168 -15.76 6.24 1.39
CA SER A 168 -15.38 7.55 1.90
C SER A 168 -15.77 7.73 3.37
N ILE A 169 -15.01 8.57 4.05
CA ILE A 169 -15.26 9.04 5.42
C ILE A 169 -15.15 10.57 5.46
N GLY A 170 -15.85 11.20 6.41
CA GLY A 170 -15.91 12.65 6.52
C GLY A 170 -17.01 13.29 5.68
N THR A 171 -17.07 14.63 5.66
CA THR A 171 -18.11 15.39 4.95
C THR A 171 -17.55 16.69 4.38
N GLY A 172 -18.22 17.23 3.35
CA GLY A 172 -17.84 18.49 2.70
C GLY A 172 -16.43 18.41 2.09
N ASP A 173 -15.61 19.42 2.36
CA ASP A 173 -14.23 19.48 1.84
C ASP A 173 -13.22 18.63 2.64
N ARG A 174 -13.69 17.87 3.65
CA ARG A 174 -12.84 17.07 4.55
C ARG A 174 -12.96 15.56 4.30
N VAL A 175 -13.24 15.17 3.06
CA VAL A 175 -13.44 13.76 2.70
C VAL A 175 -12.10 13.06 2.54
N ILE A 176 -12.00 11.87 3.12
CA ILE A 176 -10.94 10.89 2.86
C ILE A 176 -11.59 9.71 2.16
N GLY A 177 -11.08 9.34 1.01
CA GLY A 177 -11.43 8.11 0.32
C GLY A 177 -10.54 6.95 0.75
N GLY A 178 -11.02 5.73 0.55
CA GLY A 178 -10.24 4.52 0.77
C GLY A 178 -10.72 3.37 -0.09
N ILE A 179 -9.89 2.33 -0.15
CA ILE A 179 -10.15 1.10 -0.91
C ILE A 179 -9.99 -0.06 0.07
N PHE A 180 -10.99 -0.95 0.14
CA PHE A 180 -10.84 -2.22 0.83
C PHE A 180 -10.17 -3.26 -0.09
N ALA A 181 -9.33 -4.12 0.47
CA ALA A 181 -8.80 -5.27 -0.27
C ALA A 181 -9.95 -6.24 -0.71
N PRO A 182 -9.74 -7.18 -1.64
CA PRO A 182 -10.66 -8.31 -1.82
C PRO A 182 -10.30 -9.53 -0.94
N PRO A 183 -11.18 -10.51 -0.64
CA PRO A 183 -12.62 -10.57 -0.91
C PRO A 183 -13.56 -10.68 0.33
N ASP A 184 -13.07 -10.67 1.59
CA ASP A 184 -13.95 -10.81 2.78
C ASP A 184 -13.33 -10.17 4.05
N ALA A 185 -14.09 -9.33 4.77
CA ALA A 185 -13.63 -8.53 5.91
C ALA A 185 -12.34 -7.75 5.62
N ALA A 186 -12.27 -7.25 4.40
CA ALA A 186 -11.04 -6.75 3.86
C ALA A 186 -10.59 -5.49 4.57
N LYS A 187 -9.33 -5.53 4.94
CA LYS A 187 -8.66 -4.39 5.53
C LYS A 187 -8.59 -3.28 4.50
N ILE A 188 -8.56 -2.05 4.98
CA ILE A 188 -8.25 -0.89 4.17
C ILE A 188 -6.87 -1.11 3.54
N ASP A 189 -6.82 -1.12 2.21
CA ASP A 189 -5.60 -1.32 1.41
C ASP A 189 -5.00 0.02 0.98
N ALA A 190 -5.83 1.05 0.82
CA ALA A 190 -5.36 2.39 0.55
C ALA A 190 -6.27 3.46 1.16
N LEU A 191 -5.66 4.62 1.46
CA LEU A 191 -6.36 5.84 1.87
C LEU A 191 -5.86 7.01 1.02
N PHE A 192 -6.72 7.96 0.72
CA PHE A 192 -6.35 9.14 -0.07
C PHE A 192 -7.26 10.34 0.22
N ALA A 193 -6.75 11.54 -0.04
CA ALA A 193 -7.57 12.75 -0.06
C ALA A 193 -7.06 13.77 -1.07
N GLY A 194 -7.92 14.72 -1.41
CA GLY A 194 -7.64 15.73 -2.43
C GLY A 194 -7.54 15.13 -3.84
N THR A 195 -6.82 15.82 -4.73
CA THR A 195 -6.66 15.41 -6.12
C THR A 195 -5.68 14.23 -6.22
N ASN A 196 -6.16 13.13 -6.81
CA ASN A 196 -5.40 11.91 -7.07
C ASN A 196 -5.48 11.52 -8.55
N CYS A 197 -4.42 10.88 -9.07
CA CYS A 197 -4.36 10.42 -10.45
C CYS A 197 -4.82 8.96 -10.57
N PHE A 198 -6.12 8.73 -10.40
CA PHE A 198 -6.73 7.42 -10.64
C PHE A 198 -7.29 7.36 -12.06
N PHE A 199 -6.94 6.31 -12.81
CA PHE A 199 -7.54 6.04 -14.11
C PHE A 199 -8.93 5.47 -13.91
N ARG A 200 -9.94 6.16 -14.46
CA ARG A 200 -11.36 5.81 -14.38
C ARG A 200 -11.97 5.98 -15.76
#